data_AF-A0A2K5RQT5-F1
#
_entry.id   AF-A0A2K5RQT5-F1
#
_cell.length_a   1.000
_cell.length_b   1.000
_cell.length_c   1.000
_cell.angle_alpha   90.00
_cell.angle_beta   90.00
_cell.angle_gamma   90.00
#
_symmetry.space_group_name_H-M   'P 1'
#
loop_
_entity.id
_entity.type
_entity.pdbx_description
1 polymer ?
#
loop_
_entity_poly.entity_id
_entity_poly.type
_entity_poly.pdbx_seq_one_letter_code
_entity_poly.pdbx_strand_id
1 'polypeptide(L)'
;MPGPAADAGKVPFCDAKEEIRAGLESSEGVRCPERPGARGQRQNIVWRNVVLMSLLHLGAVYSLVLIPKAKPLTLLWAYFCFLLTALGVTAGAHRLWSHRSYKAKLPLRIFLAVANSMAFQNDIFEWSRDHRVHHKYSETDADPHNARRGFFFSHIGWLFVRKHRDVIEKGRKLDVTDLLADPVVRIQRNTQHIQRQGRALHREAACEMPCKWHQGHILKVTFPGLHLLALLHTHNHSEKCCLMPHALSVSLEVF
;
A
#
# COMPACT_ATOMS: atom_id res chain seq x y z
N MET A 1 74.13 -24.46 32.45
CA MET A 1 73.23 -25.05 31.45
C MET A 1 72.33 -23.97 30.89
N PRO A 2 72.65 -23.35 29.73
CA PRO A 2 71.69 -22.56 28.97
C PRO A 2 70.96 -23.46 27.95
N GLY A 3 69.64 -23.35 27.86
CA GLY A 3 68.79 -24.21 27.03
C GLY A 3 68.80 -23.87 25.53
N PRO A 4 68.27 -24.77 24.68
CA PRO A 4 67.95 -24.45 23.29
C PRO A 4 66.43 -24.35 23.03
N ALA A 5 66.15 -23.70 21.91
CA ALA A 5 64.87 -23.23 21.38
C ALA A 5 63.78 -24.29 21.16
N ALA A 6 62.52 -23.86 21.23
CA ALA A 6 61.35 -24.64 20.82
C ALA A 6 60.85 -24.22 19.43
N ASP A 7 60.77 -25.22 18.55
CA ASP A 7 60.31 -25.23 17.16
C ASP A 7 58.77 -25.27 17.05
N ALA A 8 58.25 -24.83 15.92
CA ALA A 8 56.86 -24.60 15.59
C ALA A 8 56.03 -25.90 15.47
N GLY A 9 54.98 -26.01 16.29
CA GLY A 9 54.01 -27.11 16.24
C GLY A 9 52.92 -26.91 15.18
N LYS A 10 52.78 -27.89 14.27
CA LYS A 10 51.69 -28.03 13.29
C LYS A 10 50.32 -28.07 13.97
N VAL A 11 49.37 -27.32 13.42
CA VAL A 11 47.94 -27.31 13.81
C VAL A 11 47.26 -28.59 13.29
N PRO A 12 46.58 -29.39 14.13
CA PRO A 12 45.87 -30.57 13.66
C PRO A 12 44.52 -30.18 13.03
N PHE A 13 44.20 -30.80 11.89
CA PHE A 13 42.95 -30.66 11.17
C PHE A 13 41.82 -31.33 11.97
N CYS A 14 40.82 -30.55 12.42
CA CYS A 14 39.66 -31.10 13.11
C CYS A 14 38.74 -31.83 12.11
N ASP A 15 38.22 -32.98 12.54
CA ASP A 15 37.36 -33.86 11.74
C ASP A 15 36.01 -33.17 11.48
N ALA A 16 35.70 -32.95 10.20
CA ALA A 16 34.49 -32.25 9.74
C ALA A 16 33.18 -32.91 10.23
N LYS A 17 33.24 -34.17 10.68
CA LYS A 17 32.10 -34.88 11.26
C LYS A 17 31.71 -34.38 12.66
N GLU A 18 32.68 -33.92 13.44
CA GLU A 18 32.47 -33.36 14.79
C GLU A 18 31.87 -31.95 14.71
N GLU A 19 32.25 -31.13 13.72
CA GLU A 19 31.65 -29.81 13.49
C GLU A 19 30.18 -29.90 13.05
N ILE A 20 29.83 -30.90 12.22
CA ILE A 20 28.45 -31.13 11.78
C ILE A 20 27.58 -31.60 12.96
N ARG A 21 28.13 -32.44 13.85
CA ARG A 21 27.45 -32.90 15.07
C ARG A 21 27.23 -31.76 16.06
N ALA A 22 28.25 -30.92 16.30
CA ALA A 22 28.14 -29.73 17.13
C ALA A 22 27.13 -28.70 16.56
N GLY A 23 27.06 -28.57 15.23
CA GLY A 23 26.08 -27.75 14.54
C GLY A 23 24.63 -28.25 14.72
N LEU A 24 24.41 -29.56 14.65
CA LEU A 24 23.09 -30.19 14.84
C LEU A 24 22.63 -30.12 16.30
N GLU A 25 23.52 -30.39 17.26
CA GLU A 25 23.22 -30.27 18.71
C GLU A 25 22.94 -28.82 19.13
N SER A 26 23.57 -27.82 18.45
CA SER A 26 23.23 -26.40 18.65
C SER A 26 21.85 -26.01 18.09
N SER A 27 21.35 -26.76 17.09
CA SER A 27 20.06 -26.51 16.43
C SER A 27 18.87 -27.13 17.18
N GLU A 28 19.09 -28.22 17.93
CA GLU A 28 18.04 -28.93 18.67
C GLU A 28 17.75 -28.35 20.07
N GLY A 29 18.64 -27.50 20.59
CA GLY A 29 18.50 -26.85 21.91
C GLY A 29 17.86 -25.46 21.92
N VAL A 30 17.76 -24.77 20.76
CA VAL A 30 17.12 -23.46 20.67
C VAL A 30 15.68 -23.65 20.23
N ARG A 31 14.84 -24.11 21.16
CA ARG A 31 13.42 -23.78 21.10
C ARG A 31 13.36 -22.27 21.22
N CYS A 32 13.27 -21.57 20.07
CA CYS A 32 12.81 -20.19 20.04
C CYS A 32 11.63 -20.14 21.00
N PRO A 33 11.63 -19.30 22.05
CA PRO A 33 10.42 -19.14 22.84
C PRO A 33 9.34 -18.82 21.83
N GLU A 34 8.28 -19.64 21.78
CA GLU A 34 7.07 -19.26 21.10
C GLU A 34 6.79 -17.85 21.59
N ARG A 35 6.88 -16.87 20.68
CA ARG A 35 6.51 -15.51 21.04
C ARG A 35 5.09 -15.65 21.57
N PRO A 36 4.83 -15.28 22.83
CA PRO A 36 3.51 -15.44 23.41
C PRO A 36 2.55 -14.81 22.42
N GLY A 37 1.62 -15.63 21.91
CA GLY A 37 0.71 -15.27 20.83
C GLY A 37 0.23 -13.85 21.04
N ALA A 38 0.40 -13.04 20.00
CA ALA A 38 0.15 -11.60 19.96
C ALA A 38 -0.99 -11.23 20.92
N ARG A 39 -0.63 -10.82 22.15
CA ARG A 39 -1.59 -10.23 23.07
C ARG A 39 -1.97 -8.91 22.43
N GLY A 40 -3.09 -8.97 21.72
CA GLY A 40 -3.53 -7.98 20.76
C GLY A 40 -3.45 -6.60 21.37
N GLN A 41 -2.63 -5.74 20.78
CA GLN A 41 -2.81 -4.32 21.01
C GLN A 41 -4.26 -3.99 20.66
N ARG A 42 -5.00 -3.41 21.62
CA ARG A 42 -6.37 -2.96 21.37
C ARG A 42 -6.35 -2.07 20.13
N GLN A 43 -6.97 -2.54 19.06
CA GLN A 43 -7.00 -1.81 17.81
C GLN A 43 -7.94 -0.63 18.00
N ASN A 44 -7.39 0.58 17.91
CA ASN A 44 -8.17 1.80 17.99
C ASN A 44 -8.92 1.99 16.67
N ILE A 45 -10.23 1.74 16.70
CA ILE A 45 -11.11 1.88 15.54
C ILE A 45 -11.28 3.36 15.20
N VAL A 46 -11.10 3.68 13.93
CA VAL A 46 -11.30 5.01 13.35
C VAL A 46 -12.68 5.05 12.72
N TRP A 47 -13.70 5.33 13.53
CA TRP A 47 -15.12 5.35 13.11
C TRP A 47 -15.41 6.22 11.90
N ARG A 48 -14.68 7.33 11.72
CA ARG A 48 -14.79 8.16 10.52
C ARG A 48 -14.53 7.36 9.24
N ASN A 49 -13.51 6.52 9.23
CA ASN A 49 -13.17 5.71 8.05
C ASN A 49 -14.20 4.61 7.83
N VAL A 50 -14.70 4.02 8.92
CA VAL A 50 -15.79 3.03 8.86
C VAL A 50 -17.02 3.62 8.18
N VAL A 51 -17.51 4.76 8.68
CA VAL A 51 -18.70 5.44 8.11
C VAL A 51 -18.49 5.80 6.65
N LEU A 52 -17.35 6.41 6.30
CA LEU A 52 -17.07 6.82 4.91
C LEU A 52 -16.99 5.63 3.96
N MET A 53 -16.36 4.54 4.37
CA MET A 53 -16.27 3.33 3.54
C MET A 53 -17.60 2.60 3.47
N SER A 54 -18.38 2.54 4.55
CA SER A 54 -19.74 1.99 4.50
C SER A 54 -20.61 2.76 3.52
N LEU A 55 -20.60 4.10 3.57
CA LEU A 55 -21.36 4.93 2.62
C LEU A 55 -20.88 4.74 1.17
N LEU A 56 -19.57 4.63 0.93
CA LEU A 56 -19.00 4.32 -0.38
C LEU A 56 -19.56 3.00 -0.93
N HIS A 57 -19.55 1.94 -0.14
CA HIS A 57 -20.03 0.61 -0.58
C HIS A 57 -21.56 0.59 -0.76
N LEU A 58 -22.31 1.26 0.12
CA LEU A 58 -23.77 1.41 -0.05
C LEU A 58 -24.11 2.16 -1.34
N GLY A 59 -23.36 3.23 -1.66
CA GLY A 59 -23.48 3.94 -2.94
C GLY A 59 -23.14 3.05 -4.14
N ALA A 60 -22.09 2.22 -4.02
CA ALA A 60 -21.71 1.26 -5.06
C ALA A 60 -22.80 0.20 -5.30
N VAL A 61 -23.43 -0.33 -4.25
CA VAL A 61 -24.56 -1.27 -4.38
C VAL A 61 -25.77 -0.58 -4.99
N TYR A 62 -26.10 0.63 -4.53
CA TYR A 62 -27.22 1.41 -5.07
C TYR A 62 -27.04 1.71 -6.57
N SER A 63 -25.81 1.96 -7.00
CA SER A 63 -25.50 2.23 -8.41
C SER A 63 -25.85 1.07 -9.35
N LEU A 64 -25.85 -0.18 -8.86
CA LEU A 64 -26.23 -1.35 -9.66
C LEU A 64 -27.68 -1.24 -10.17
N VAL A 65 -28.57 -0.66 -9.37
CA VAL A 65 -29.97 -0.41 -9.75
C VAL A 65 -30.08 0.70 -10.80
N LEU A 66 -29.08 1.57 -10.91
CA LEU A 66 -29.04 2.68 -11.85
C LEU A 66 -28.39 2.30 -13.20
N ILE A 67 -27.56 1.25 -13.25
CA ILE A 67 -26.86 0.81 -14.47
C ILE A 67 -27.84 0.59 -15.65
N PRO A 68 -28.96 -0.14 -15.51
CA PRO A 68 -29.89 -0.35 -16.63
C PRO A 68 -30.56 0.92 -17.15
N LYS A 69 -30.56 2.00 -16.33
CA LYS A 69 -31.15 3.30 -16.67
C LYS A 69 -30.12 4.29 -17.22
N ALA A 70 -28.84 3.92 -17.24
CA ALA A 70 -27.76 4.80 -17.67
C ALA A 70 -27.64 4.83 -19.20
N LYS A 71 -27.27 6.00 -19.75
CA LYS A 71 -26.92 6.10 -21.17
C LYS A 71 -25.62 5.33 -21.43
N PRO A 72 -25.47 4.65 -22.58
CA PRO A 72 -24.22 3.93 -22.92
C PRO A 72 -22.97 4.80 -22.82
N LEU A 73 -23.07 6.07 -23.21
CA LEU A 73 -21.95 7.03 -23.09
C LEU A 73 -21.51 7.27 -21.65
N THR A 74 -22.44 7.23 -20.68
CA THR A 74 -22.11 7.36 -19.26
C THR A 74 -21.34 6.14 -18.76
N LEU A 75 -21.72 4.94 -19.21
CA LEU A 75 -21.02 3.70 -18.86
C LEU A 75 -19.61 3.67 -19.49
N LEU A 76 -19.49 4.06 -20.75
CA LEU A 76 -18.20 4.17 -21.44
C LEU A 76 -17.27 5.18 -20.75
N TRP A 77 -17.81 6.35 -20.38
CA TRP A 77 -17.05 7.37 -19.65
C TRP A 77 -16.59 6.85 -18.28
N ALA A 78 -17.47 6.19 -17.53
CA ALA A 78 -17.11 5.60 -16.23
C ALA A 78 -16.00 4.56 -16.39
N TYR A 79 -16.09 3.68 -17.40
CA TYR A 79 -15.06 2.69 -17.71
C TYR A 79 -13.72 3.34 -18.10
N PHE A 80 -13.75 4.40 -18.90
CA PHE A 80 -12.55 5.16 -19.25
C PHE A 80 -11.89 5.78 -18.01
N CYS A 81 -12.67 6.40 -17.12
CA CYS A 81 -12.15 6.93 -15.85
C CYS A 81 -11.55 5.82 -14.99
N PHE A 82 -12.14 4.62 -14.96
CA PHE A 82 -11.59 3.47 -14.24
C PHE A 82 -10.23 3.05 -14.79
N LEU A 83 -10.08 2.93 -16.11
CA LEU A 83 -8.81 2.57 -16.73
C LEU A 83 -7.72 3.61 -16.44
N LEU A 84 -8.04 4.90 -16.57
CA LEU A 84 -7.11 5.98 -16.22
C LEU A 84 -6.66 5.87 -14.77
N THR A 85 -7.62 5.66 -13.86
CA THR A 85 -7.36 5.56 -12.43
C THR A 85 -6.52 4.33 -12.09
N ALA A 86 -6.84 3.17 -12.68
CA ALA A 86 -6.08 1.93 -12.56
C ALA A 86 -4.63 2.12 -13.02
N LEU A 87 -4.42 2.82 -14.14
CA LEU A 87 -3.10 3.12 -14.66
C LEU A 87 -2.30 4.03 -13.72
N GLY A 88 -2.95 5.04 -13.12
CA GLY A 88 -2.35 5.92 -12.12
C GLY A 88 -1.78 5.17 -10.91
N VAL A 89 -2.48 4.14 -10.43
CA VAL A 89 -1.99 3.33 -9.31
C VAL A 89 -1.00 2.27 -9.76
N THR A 90 -1.29 1.50 -10.81
CA THR A 90 -0.47 0.35 -11.22
C THR A 90 0.82 0.75 -11.93
N ALA A 91 0.76 1.62 -12.93
CA ALA A 91 1.96 2.13 -13.60
C ALA A 91 2.64 3.20 -12.73
N GLY A 92 1.85 4.12 -12.16
CA GLY A 92 2.35 5.19 -11.30
C GLY A 92 2.77 4.71 -9.90
N ALA A 93 1.85 4.75 -8.94
CA ALA A 93 2.18 4.54 -7.51
C ALA A 93 2.95 3.25 -7.26
N HIS A 94 2.56 2.17 -7.92
CA HIS A 94 3.15 0.85 -7.75
C HIS A 94 4.50 0.71 -8.48
N ARG A 95 4.51 0.71 -9.82
CA ARG A 95 5.74 0.39 -10.58
C ARG A 95 6.75 1.54 -10.62
N LEU A 96 6.30 2.77 -10.87
CA LEU A 96 7.19 3.93 -11.00
C LEU A 96 7.72 4.40 -9.64
N TRP A 97 6.83 4.73 -8.70
CA TRP A 97 7.24 5.35 -7.44
C TRP A 97 7.59 4.35 -6.34
N SER A 98 6.90 3.21 -6.22
CA SER A 98 7.22 2.23 -5.16
C SER A 98 8.40 1.33 -5.52
N HIS A 99 8.36 0.71 -6.70
CA HIS A 99 9.39 -0.26 -7.13
C HIS A 99 10.50 0.32 -8.00
N ARG A 100 10.35 1.55 -8.49
CA ARG A 100 11.34 2.20 -9.39
C ARG A 100 11.67 1.32 -10.62
N SER A 101 10.69 0.57 -11.13
CA SER A 101 10.91 -0.40 -12.21
C SER A 101 11.23 0.25 -13.56
N TYR A 102 10.93 1.54 -13.73
CA TYR A 102 11.25 2.32 -14.92
C TYR A 102 11.43 3.80 -14.57
N LYS A 103 12.01 4.57 -15.51
CA LYS A 103 12.15 6.04 -15.39
C LYS A 103 11.18 6.72 -16.34
N ALA A 104 10.42 7.69 -15.84
CA ALA A 104 9.47 8.47 -16.62
C ALA A 104 9.93 9.93 -16.78
N LYS A 105 9.73 10.51 -17.97
CA LYS A 105 9.89 11.95 -18.19
C LYS A 105 8.77 12.73 -17.50
N LEU A 106 8.99 14.03 -17.28
CA LEU A 106 8.06 14.90 -16.54
C LEU A 106 6.60 14.84 -17.04
N PRO A 107 6.29 14.85 -18.35
CA PRO A 107 4.90 14.79 -18.82
C PRO A 107 4.16 13.54 -18.35
N LEU A 108 4.81 12.37 -18.44
CA LEU A 108 4.25 11.11 -18.00
C LEU A 108 4.09 11.07 -16.47
N ARG A 109 5.06 11.61 -15.71
CA ARG A 109 4.95 11.71 -14.24
C ARG A 109 3.75 12.56 -13.82
N ILE A 110 3.54 13.70 -14.47
CA ILE A 110 2.40 14.58 -14.20
C ILE A 110 1.10 13.85 -14.53
N PHE A 111 0.99 13.24 -15.71
CA PHE A 111 -0.17 12.47 -16.11
C PHE A 111 -0.52 11.37 -15.10
N LEU A 112 0.46 10.55 -14.71
CA LEU A 112 0.27 9.47 -13.73
C LEU A 112 -0.09 10.02 -12.34
N ALA A 113 0.42 11.19 -11.95
CA ALA A 113 0.09 11.80 -10.67
C ALA A 113 -1.35 12.35 -10.62
N VAL A 114 -1.83 12.91 -11.73
CA VAL A 114 -3.24 13.32 -11.88
C VAL A 114 -4.14 12.08 -11.87
N ALA A 115 -3.80 11.06 -12.66
CA ALA A 115 -4.53 9.81 -12.71
C ALA A 115 -4.60 9.10 -11.33
N ASN A 116 -3.48 9.07 -10.58
CA ASN A 116 -3.46 8.53 -9.22
C ASN A 116 -4.34 9.36 -8.26
N SER A 117 -4.42 10.67 -8.46
CA SER A 117 -5.26 11.53 -7.61
C SER A 117 -6.75 11.21 -7.78
N MET A 118 -7.17 10.71 -8.95
CA MET A 118 -8.53 10.20 -9.18
C MET A 118 -8.82 8.91 -8.39
N ALA A 119 -7.79 8.13 -8.04
CA ALA A 119 -7.93 6.85 -7.34
C ALA A 119 -8.28 6.99 -5.86
N PHE A 120 -8.03 8.17 -5.29
CA PHE A 120 -8.32 8.47 -3.89
C PHE A 120 -7.66 7.51 -2.88
N GLN A 121 -6.56 6.85 -3.26
CA GLN A 121 -5.80 5.91 -2.41
C GLN A 121 -4.63 6.61 -1.68
N ASN A 122 -4.90 7.70 -0.96
CA ASN A 122 -3.87 8.57 -0.37
C ASN A 122 -2.90 9.21 -1.40
N ASP A 123 -2.00 10.05 -0.92
CA ASP A 123 -0.95 10.65 -1.76
C ASP A 123 0.11 9.62 -2.15
N ILE A 124 0.79 9.86 -3.27
CA ILE A 124 1.81 8.95 -3.81
C ILE A 124 2.89 8.64 -2.77
N PHE A 125 3.29 9.61 -1.96
CA PHE A 125 4.33 9.39 -0.94
C PHE A 125 3.85 8.41 0.14
N GLU A 126 2.65 8.62 0.71
CA GLU A 126 2.12 7.70 1.72
C GLU A 126 1.87 6.31 1.16
N TRP A 127 1.26 6.21 -0.03
CA TRP A 127 1.02 4.92 -0.69
C TRP A 127 2.34 4.19 -0.95
N SER A 128 3.34 4.87 -1.52
CA SER A 128 4.61 4.23 -1.88
C SER A 128 5.42 3.83 -0.66
N ARG A 129 5.40 4.64 0.40
CA ARG A 129 6.05 4.28 1.67
C ARG A 129 5.40 3.02 2.25
N ASP A 130 4.09 2.99 2.39
CA ASP A 130 3.38 1.86 2.99
C ASP A 130 3.56 0.59 2.14
N HIS A 131 3.56 0.72 0.81
CA HIS A 131 3.83 -0.39 -0.11
C HIS A 131 5.26 -0.96 0.03
N ARG A 132 6.27 -0.09 0.16
CA ARG A 132 7.65 -0.53 0.45
C ARG A 132 7.77 -1.21 1.82
N VAL A 133 7.04 -0.74 2.83
CA VAL A 133 6.99 -1.39 4.15
C VAL A 133 6.39 -2.78 4.04
N HIS A 134 5.27 -2.92 3.32
CA HIS A 134 4.63 -4.20 3.08
C HIS A 134 5.60 -5.20 2.43
N HIS A 135 6.24 -4.84 1.32
CA HIS A 135 7.18 -5.76 0.66
C HIS A 135 8.36 -6.15 1.56
N LYS A 136 8.87 -5.22 2.37
CA LYS A 136 10.04 -5.49 3.23
C LYS A 136 9.70 -6.32 4.46
N TYR A 137 8.48 -6.19 4.98
CA TYR A 137 8.08 -6.80 6.25
C TYR A 137 6.77 -7.58 6.16
N SER A 138 6.51 -8.17 4.99
CA SER A 138 5.31 -8.95 4.69
C SER A 138 5.05 -10.01 5.75
N GLU A 139 3.78 -10.25 6.07
CA GLU A 139 3.35 -11.24 7.07
C GLU A 139 3.90 -11.03 8.50
N THR A 140 4.29 -9.78 8.83
CA THR A 140 4.68 -9.37 10.19
C THR A 140 3.78 -8.26 10.72
N ASP A 141 3.89 -7.93 12.01
CA ASP A 141 3.17 -6.78 12.60
C ASP A 141 3.59 -5.41 12.04
N ALA A 142 4.66 -5.36 11.24
CA ALA A 142 5.04 -4.16 10.51
C ALA A 142 4.44 -4.07 9.11
N ASP A 143 3.74 -5.11 8.63
CA ASP A 143 2.97 -5.04 7.41
C ASP A 143 1.67 -4.26 7.65
N PRO A 144 1.41 -3.14 6.92
CA PRO A 144 0.17 -2.38 7.04
C PRO A 144 -1.11 -3.21 6.89
N HIS A 145 -1.06 -4.27 6.07
CA HIS A 145 -2.21 -5.12 5.74
C HIS A 145 -1.88 -6.62 5.87
N ASN A 146 -1.13 -6.95 6.93
CA ASN A 146 -0.72 -8.31 7.32
C ASN A 146 -1.83 -9.36 7.10
N ALA A 147 -1.63 -10.28 6.17
CA ALA A 147 -2.62 -11.31 5.83
C ALA A 147 -2.81 -12.35 6.94
N ARG A 148 -1.82 -12.55 7.82
CA ARG A 148 -1.96 -13.41 9.03
C ARG A 148 -3.06 -12.95 9.99
N ARG A 149 -3.52 -11.70 9.89
CA ARG A 149 -4.65 -11.18 10.69
C ARG A 149 -6.02 -11.51 10.08
N GLY A 150 -6.03 -12.26 8.97
CA GLY A 150 -7.23 -12.74 8.30
C GLY A 150 -7.64 -11.88 7.11
N PHE A 151 -8.45 -12.49 6.23
CA PHE A 151 -8.91 -11.90 4.96
C PHE A 151 -9.55 -10.51 5.12
N PHE A 152 -10.43 -10.35 6.12
CA PHE A 152 -11.10 -9.06 6.31
C PHE A 152 -10.12 -7.94 6.64
N PHE A 153 -9.10 -8.22 7.46
CA PHE A 153 -8.10 -7.24 7.84
C PHE A 153 -7.24 -6.80 6.65
N SER A 154 -6.70 -7.75 5.88
CA SER A 154 -5.86 -7.45 4.72
C SER A 154 -6.64 -6.79 3.58
N HIS A 155 -7.93 -7.12 3.42
CA HIS A 155 -8.77 -6.56 2.37
C HIS A 155 -9.17 -5.10 2.66
N ILE A 156 -9.82 -4.83 3.79
CA ILE A 156 -10.35 -3.48 4.12
C ILE A 156 -10.18 -3.09 5.59
N GLY A 157 -10.10 -4.07 6.51
CA GLY A 157 -10.08 -3.83 7.95
C GLY A 157 -8.91 -2.98 8.42
N TRP A 158 -7.75 -3.06 7.74
CA TRP A 158 -6.59 -2.21 8.04
C TRP A 158 -6.86 -0.71 7.90
N LEU A 159 -7.85 -0.30 7.09
CA LEU A 159 -8.28 1.10 6.95
C LEU A 159 -9.17 1.58 8.11
N PHE A 160 -9.77 0.65 8.85
CA PHE A 160 -10.69 0.96 9.95
C PHE A 160 -9.99 1.12 11.28
N VAL A 161 -8.71 0.78 11.36
CA VAL A 161 -7.94 0.82 12.60
C VAL A 161 -6.73 1.72 12.46
N ARG A 162 -6.20 2.19 13.60
CA ARG A 162 -4.89 2.85 13.61
C ARG A 162 -3.79 1.85 13.24
N LYS A 163 -2.82 2.31 12.45
CA LYS A 163 -1.63 1.54 12.06
C LYS A 163 -0.91 1.02 13.31
N HIS A 164 -0.42 -0.21 13.24
CA HIS A 164 0.39 -0.78 14.30
C HIS A 164 1.70 0.02 14.48
N ARG A 165 2.24 0.09 15.71
CA ARG A 165 3.44 0.88 16.01
C ARG A 165 4.62 0.49 15.13
N ASP A 166 4.80 -0.81 14.91
CA ASP A 166 5.89 -1.35 14.09
C ASP A 166 5.83 -0.88 12.64
N VAL A 167 4.63 -0.66 12.08
CA VAL A 167 4.45 -0.11 10.72
C VAL A 167 5.05 1.30 10.66
N ILE A 168 4.81 2.11 11.70
CA ILE A 168 5.29 3.49 11.79
C ILE A 168 6.81 3.50 12.02
N GLU A 169 7.28 2.70 12.98
CA GLU A 169 8.69 2.66 13.37
C GLU A 169 9.57 2.11 12.23
N LYS A 170 9.16 1.02 11.59
CA LYS A 170 9.91 0.44 10.46
C LYS A 170 9.76 1.26 9.18
N GLY A 171 8.60 1.92 8.98
CA GLY A 171 8.40 2.83 7.86
C GLY A 171 9.31 4.06 7.90
N ARG A 172 9.65 4.58 9.08
CA ARG A 172 10.63 5.68 9.25
C ARG A 172 12.06 5.29 8.86
N LYS A 173 12.39 4.00 8.88
CA LYS A 173 13.72 3.48 8.55
C LYS A 173 13.90 3.22 7.05
N LEU A 174 12.84 3.37 6.25
CA LEU A 174 12.94 3.19 4.80
C LEU A 174 13.54 4.43 4.15
N ASP A 175 14.38 4.21 3.14
CA ASP A 175 14.79 5.27 2.24
C ASP A 175 13.60 5.71 1.38
N VAL A 176 13.24 6.98 1.52
CA VAL A 176 12.19 7.69 0.77
C VAL A 176 12.73 8.99 0.18
N THR A 177 14.05 9.18 0.16
CA THR A 177 14.70 10.40 -0.34
C THR A 177 14.34 10.68 -1.79
N ASP A 178 14.19 9.63 -2.59
CA ASP A 178 13.75 9.71 -3.99
C ASP A 178 12.35 10.32 -4.15
N LEU A 179 11.42 9.95 -3.27
CA LEU A 179 10.05 10.46 -3.30
C LEU A 179 9.99 11.91 -2.82
N LEU A 180 10.86 12.27 -1.87
CA LEU A 180 11.00 13.64 -1.39
C LEU A 180 11.70 14.54 -2.42
N ALA A 181 12.60 14.00 -3.22
CA ALA A 181 13.28 14.74 -4.28
C ALA A 181 12.36 15.01 -5.49
N ASP A 182 11.31 14.20 -5.70
CA ASP A 182 10.39 14.38 -6.83
C ASP A 182 9.43 15.58 -6.60
N PRO A 183 9.53 16.65 -7.41
CA PRO A 183 8.65 17.80 -7.27
C PRO A 183 7.18 17.45 -7.54
N VAL A 184 6.90 16.49 -8.42
CA VAL A 184 5.51 16.09 -8.75
C VAL A 184 4.85 15.45 -7.53
N VAL A 185 5.57 14.56 -6.84
CA VAL A 185 5.10 13.90 -5.61
C VAL A 185 4.86 14.92 -4.51
N ARG A 186 5.80 15.87 -4.33
CA ARG A 186 5.66 16.95 -3.35
C ARG A 186 4.45 17.84 -3.62
N ILE A 187 4.26 18.26 -4.86
CA ILE A 187 3.11 19.09 -5.26
C ILE A 187 1.81 18.35 -4.98
N GLN A 188 1.69 17.09 -5.42
CA GLN A 188 0.49 16.29 -5.17
C GLN A 188 0.18 16.17 -3.68
N ARG A 189 1.20 15.86 -2.86
CA ARG A 189 1.07 15.74 -1.41
C ARG A 189 0.59 17.06 -0.77
N ASN A 190 1.18 18.19 -1.15
CA ASN A 190 0.80 19.50 -0.64
C ASN A 190 -0.64 19.85 -1.00
N THR A 191 -1.03 19.67 -2.27
CA THR A 191 -2.40 19.93 -2.73
C THR A 191 -3.43 19.08 -1.98
N GLN A 192 -3.14 17.78 -1.80
CA GLN A 192 -4.05 16.88 -1.08
C GLN A 192 -4.10 17.18 0.42
N HIS A 193 -3.00 17.62 1.02
CA HIS A 193 -2.96 18.06 2.42
C HIS A 193 -3.83 19.31 2.63
N ILE A 194 -3.70 20.31 1.76
CA ILE A 194 -4.52 21.53 1.77
C ILE A 194 -6.00 21.18 1.61
N GLN A 195 -6.36 20.29 0.68
CA GLN A 195 -7.75 19.83 0.52
C GLN A 195 -8.28 19.09 1.77
N ARG A 196 -7.43 18.31 2.46
CA ARG A 196 -7.80 17.63 3.71
C ARG A 196 -8.01 18.62 4.87
N GLN A 197 -7.18 19.66 4.97
CA GLN A 197 -7.28 20.69 6.01
C GLN A 197 -8.39 21.71 5.73
N GLY A 198 -8.57 22.16 4.48
CA GLY A 198 -9.65 23.06 4.09
C GLY A 198 -11.04 22.46 4.33
N ARG A 199 -11.21 21.14 4.13
CA ARG A 199 -12.45 20.43 4.51
C ARG A 199 -12.67 20.32 6.03
N ALA A 200 -11.61 20.40 6.84
CA ALA A 200 -11.73 20.44 8.30
C ALA A 200 -12.18 21.83 8.78
N LEU A 201 -11.65 22.89 8.18
CA LEU A 201 -12.07 24.29 8.42
C LEU A 201 -13.51 24.56 7.95
N HIS A 202 -13.91 24.01 6.79
CA HIS A 202 -15.30 24.13 6.32
C HIS A 202 -16.33 23.37 7.17
N ARG A 203 -15.94 22.46 8.07
CA ARG A 203 -16.88 21.86 9.03
C ARG A 203 -17.31 22.82 10.13
N GLU A 204 -16.53 23.86 10.40
CA GLU A 204 -16.93 24.94 11.31
C GLU A 204 -17.85 25.95 10.60
N ALA A 205 -17.73 26.08 9.27
CA ALA A 205 -18.61 26.93 8.45
C ALA A 205 -19.87 26.22 7.90
N ALA A 206 -20.02 24.91 8.09
CA ALA A 206 -21.14 24.13 7.52
C ALA A 206 -22.47 24.26 8.30
N CYS A 207 -22.56 25.19 9.26
CA CYS A 207 -23.83 25.55 9.89
C CYS A 207 -24.67 26.53 9.06
N GLU A 208 -24.13 27.06 7.95
CA GLU A 208 -24.86 27.98 7.07
C GLU A 208 -24.56 27.70 5.60
N MET A 209 -25.32 26.81 4.95
CA MET A 209 -25.61 26.99 3.53
C MET A 209 -27.01 26.45 3.21
N PRO A 210 -28.01 27.32 3.01
CA PRO A 210 -29.33 26.94 2.56
C PRO A 210 -29.34 26.64 1.06
N CYS A 211 -30.03 25.55 0.71
CA CYS A 211 -30.79 25.30 -0.51
C CYS A 211 -30.62 26.32 -1.66
N LYS A 212 -29.68 26.05 -2.59
CA LYS A 212 -29.73 26.36 -4.04
C LYS A 212 -28.35 26.11 -4.66
N TRP A 213 -28.03 24.85 -4.98
CA TRP A 213 -27.04 24.55 -6.01
C TRP A 213 -27.56 23.45 -6.92
N HIS A 214 -27.50 23.75 -8.21
CA HIS A 214 -28.35 23.23 -9.27
C HIS A 214 -28.29 21.71 -9.44
N GLN A 215 -29.48 21.13 -9.36
CA GLN A 215 -29.91 19.79 -9.74
C GLN A 215 -29.35 19.34 -11.10
N GLY A 216 -28.78 18.13 -11.17
CA GLY A 216 -28.78 17.32 -12.40
C GLY A 216 -27.47 16.68 -12.88
N HIS A 217 -26.30 17.27 -12.60
CA HIS A 217 -25.03 16.84 -13.20
C HIS A 217 -24.08 16.07 -12.26
N ILE A 218 -24.05 16.43 -10.98
CA ILE A 218 -23.20 15.74 -9.99
C ILE A 218 -23.66 14.29 -9.78
N LEU A 219 -24.98 14.04 -9.72
CA LEU A 219 -25.52 12.69 -9.48
C LEU A 219 -25.25 11.68 -10.61
N LYS A 220 -25.04 12.16 -11.85
CA LYS A 220 -24.87 11.30 -13.03
C LYS A 220 -23.43 10.82 -13.24
N VAL A 221 -22.44 11.56 -12.71
CA VAL A 221 -21.01 11.28 -12.89
C VAL A 221 -20.41 10.62 -11.65
N THR A 222 -20.90 10.96 -10.44
CA THR A 222 -20.32 10.41 -9.20
C THR A 222 -20.78 8.98 -8.89
N PHE A 223 -22.02 8.59 -9.19
CA PHE A 223 -22.56 7.30 -8.74
C PHE A 223 -22.09 6.06 -9.53
N PRO A 224 -22.01 6.09 -10.88
CA PRO A 224 -21.34 5.02 -11.63
C PRO A 224 -19.84 4.96 -11.33
N GLY A 225 -19.21 6.14 -11.12
CA GLY A 225 -17.81 6.25 -10.71
C GLY A 225 -17.52 5.68 -9.32
N LEU A 226 -18.47 5.77 -8.38
CA LEU A 226 -18.37 5.19 -7.04
C LEU A 226 -18.33 3.65 -7.06
N HIS A 227 -19.07 3.01 -7.97
CA HIS A 227 -18.99 1.55 -8.17
C HIS A 227 -17.62 1.13 -8.69
N LEU A 228 -17.13 1.80 -9.73
CA LEU A 228 -15.82 1.48 -10.30
C LEU A 228 -14.68 1.86 -9.36
N LEU A 229 -14.83 2.92 -8.54
CA LEU A 229 -13.88 3.26 -7.47
C LEU A 229 -13.87 2.20 -6.38
N ALA A 230 -15.04 1.67 -5.98
CA ALA A 230 -15.14 0.55 -5.05
C ALA A 230 -14.50 -0.72 -5.65
N LEU A 231 -14.75 -1.03 -6.92
CA LEU A 231 -14.10 -2.14 -7.64
C LEU A 231 -12.58 -1.98 -7.76
N LEU A 232 -12.07 -0.77 -8.00
CA LEU A 232 -10.63 -0.49 -7.97
C LEU A 232 -10.05 -0.70 -6.59
N HIS A 233 -10.79 -0.31 -5.54
CA HIS A 233 -10.35 -0.54 -4.18
C HIS A 233 -10.28 -2.04 -3.86
N THR A 234 -11.28 -2.82 -4.27
CA THR A 234 -11.30 -4.28 -4.04
C THR A 234 -10.27 -5.03 -4.90
N HIS A 235 -10.12 -4.67 -6.18
CA HIS A 235 -9.23 -5.38 -7.12
C HIS A 235 -7.75 -5.09 -6.86
N ASN A 236 -7.39 -3.82 -6.66
CA ASN A 236 -5.99 -3.44 -6.46
C ASN A 236 -5.47 -3.85 -5.07
N HIS A 237 -6.36 -4.02 -4.08
CA HIS A 237 -6.00 -4.67 -2.82
C HIS A 237 -5.74 -6.17 -2.98
N SER A 238 -6.46 -6.85 -3.88
CA SER A 238 -6.21 -8.26 -4.20
C SER A 238 -4.86 -8.48 -4.91
N GLU A 239 -4.46 -7.59 -5.82
CA GLU A 239 -3.18 -7.70 -6.53
C GLU A 239 -1.96 -7.52 -5.61
N LYS A 240 -2.09 -6.74 -4.52
CA LYS A 240 -1.05 -6.60 -3.49
C LYS A 240 -0.78 -7.90 -2.72
N CYS A 241 -1.80 -8.75 -2.55
CA CYS A 241 -1.66 -10.03 -1.84
C CYS A 241 -1.14 -11.18 -2.72
N CYS A 242 -1.22 -11.09 -4.06
CA CYS A 242 -1.00 -12.23 -4.95
C CYS A 242 0.29 -12.20 -5.78
N LEU A 243 1.10 -11.14 -5.74
CA LEU A 243 2.33 -11.05 -6.55
C LEU A 243 3.59 -11.21 -5.69
N MET A 244 4.03 -12.47 -5.53
CA MET A 244 5.42 -12.98 -5.67
C MET A 244 5.48 -14.46 -5.19
N PRO A 245 6.22 -15.39 -5.85
CA PRO A 245 6.97 -15.29 -7.09
C PRO A 245 6.58 -16.35 -8.15
N HIS A 246 6.51 -15.94 -9.42
CA HIS A 246 7.09 -16.69 -10.54
C HIS A 246 7.24 -15.71 -11.70
N ALA A 247 8.44 -15.15 -11.80
CA ALA A 247 8.88 -14.40 -12.96
C ALA A 247 8.95 -15.39 -14.14
N LEU A 248 8.05 -15.24 -15.11
CA LEU A 248 8.25 -15.78 -16.45
C LEU A 248 8.48 -14.61 -17.39
N SER A 249 9.71 -14.61 -17.89
CA SER A 249 10.24 -13.82 -18.98
C SER A 249 9.25 -13.76 -20.15
N VAL A 250 8.78 -12.56 -20.49
CA VAL A 250 8.34 -12.26 -21.85
C VAL A 250 9.02 -10.96 -22.26
N SER A 251 10.02 -11.14 -23.12
CA SER A 251 10.77 -10.10 -23.80
C SER A 251 9.83 -9.12 -24.49
N LEU A 252 10.10 -7.83 -24.31
CA LEU A 252 9.60 -6.78 -25.21
C LEU A 252 10.35 -6.89 -26.54
N GLU A 253 9.65 -7.27 -27.59
CA GLU A 253 9.90 -6.77 -28.95
C GLU A 253 8.66 -5.97 -29.37
N VAL A 254 8.67 -4.66 -29.14
CA VAL A 254 7.95 -3.68 -29.96
C VAL A 254 8.73 -2.35 -29.86
N PHE A 255 9.47 -2.06 -30.94
CA PHE A 255 10.30 -0.90 -31.27
C PHE A 255 11.60 -0.67 -30.46
#